data_AF-A0A371QP99-F1
#
_entry.id   AF-A0A371QP99-F1
#
_cell.length_a   1.000
_cell.length_b   1.000
_cell.length_c   1.000
_cell.angle_alpha   90.00
_cell.angle_beta   90.00
_cell.angle_gamma   90.00
#
_symmetry.space_group_name_H-M   'P 1'
#
loop_
_entity.id
_entity.type
_entity.pdbx_description
1 polymer ?
#
loop_
_entity_poly.entity_id
_entity_poly.type
_entity_poly.pdbx_seq_one_letter_code
_entity_poly.pdbx_strand_id
1 'polypeptide(L)'
;MFSLNADFIEKYDADGTLITRVQGSEFPLPKMRLETQSGQPWPVDDGGKAGYSWVDADANLIYALYSGTMRAEENALYTNKVHLFNWDLELIEGFELDHTTHMIAADGKGGIYSLTSEEEGTLIRYIELMN
;
A
#
# COMPACT_ATOMS: atom_id res chain seq x y z
N MET A 1 7.68 1.59 -9.22
CA MET A 1 8.32 1.77 -7.89
C MET A 1 7.30 2.51 -7.03
N PHE A 2 6.89 1.93 -5.90
CA PHE A 2 5.94 2.57 -4.98
C PHE A 2 6.75 3.26 -3.88
N SER A 3 6.50 4.54 -3.65
CA SER A 3 7.13 5.27 -2.53
C SER A 3 6.24 5.11 -1.31
N LEU A 4 6.83 4.69 -0.18
CA LEU A 4 6.19 4.62 1.13
C LEU A 4 5.58 5.96 1.58
N ASN A 5 5.89 7.07 0.90
CA ASN A 5 5.38 8.42 1.16
C ASN A 5 4.59 9.04 -0.01
N ALA A 6 4.22 8.23 -1.02
CA ALA A 6 3.47 8.72 -2.17
C ALA A 6 1.99 8.39 -2.05
N ASP A 7 1.16 9.43 -2.16
CA ASP A 7 -0.29 9.33 -2.31
C ASP A 7 -0.74 8.95 -3.73
N PHE A 8 0.20 8.42 -4.52
CA PHE A 8 0.02 8.15 -5.92
C PHE A 8 0.64 6.80 -6.30
N ILE A 9 0.08 6.19 -7.34
CA ILE A 9 0.62 5.03 -8.01
C ILE A 9 1.30 5.51 -9.29
N GLU A 10 2.51 5.04 -9.55
CA GLU A 10 3.28 5.38 -10.75
C GLU A 10 3.65 4.14 -11.54
N LYS A 11 3.42 4.23 -12.85
CA LYS A 11 3.87 3.25 -13.83
C LYS A 11 5.04 3.86 -14.59
N TYR A 12 6.14 3.12 -14.66
CA TYR A 12 7.33 3.48 -15.40
C TYR A 12 7.56 2.46 -16.51
N ASP A 13 8.20 2.88 -17.61
CA ASP A 13 8.73 1.94 -18.59
C ASP A 13 10.03 1.27 -18.08
N ALA A 14 10.60 0.39 -18.90
CA ALA A 14 11.82 -0.34 -18.55
C ALA A 14 13.06 0.57 -18.43
N ASP A 15 13.03 1.75 -19.05
CA ASP A 15 14.11 2.74 -19.01
C ASP A 15 13.95 3.73 -17.83
N GLY A 16 12.88 3.59 -17.05
CA GLY A 16 12.57 4.46 -15.91
C GLY A 16 11.84 5.74 -16.29
N THR A 17 11.32 5.85 -17.51
CA THR A 17 10.45 6.96 -17.92
C THR A 17 9.09 6.80 -17.27
N LEU A 18 8.58 7.85 -16.63
CA LEU A 18 7.22 7.86 -16.08
C LEU A 18 6.19 7.80 -17.23
N ILE A 19 5.41 6.72 -17.29
CA ILE A 19 4.31 6.54 -18.25
C ILE A 19 3.05 7.22 -17.73
N THR A 20 2.64 6.90 -16.50
CA THR A 20 1.42 7.44 -15.90
C THR A 20 1.53 7.52 -14.38
N ARG A 21 0.78 8.46 -13.80
CA ARG A 21 0.61 8.65 -12.36
C ARG A 21 -0.87 8.80 -12.06
N VAL A 22 -1.38 8.02 -11.12
CA VAL A 22 -2.74 8.16 -10.59
C VAL A 22 -2.65 8.55 -9.12
N GLN A 23 -3.35 9.61 -8.74
CA GLN A 23 -3.52 10.04 -7.35
C GLN A 23 -5.00 9.86 -6.98
N GLY A 24 -5.29 9.23 -5.84
CA GLY A 24 -6.67 9.13 -5.38
C GLY A 24 -7.23 10.48 -4.92
N SER A 25 -8.54 10.64 -5.03
CA SER A 25 -9.25 11.88 -4.69
C SER A 25 -9.23 12.23 -3.19
N GLU A 26 -9.00 11.25 -2.31
CA GLU A 26 -9.07 11.41 -0.85
C GLU A 26 -7.73 11.66 -0.15
N PHE A 27 -6.65 11.84 -0.90
CA PHE A 27 -5.31 11.97 -0.31
C PHE A 27 -4.93 13.44 -0.11
N PRO A 28 -4.97 13.97 1.13
CA PRO A 28 -4.45 15.29 1.40
C PRO A 28 -2.93 15.29 1.16
N LEU A 29 -2.39 16.35 0.57
CA LEU A 29 -0.95 16.56 0.53
C LEU A 29 -0.39 16.41 1.96
N PRO A 30 0.68 15.61 2.17
CA PRO A 30 1.26 15.44 3.49
C PRO A 30 1.66 16.80 4.03
N LYS A 31 1.13 17.14 5.21
CA LYS A 31 1.56 18.35 5.92
C LYS A 31 2.82 17.97 6.68
N MET A 32 3.90 18.69 6.47
CA MET A 32 5.13 18.43 7.22
C MET A 32 5.29 19.52 8.29
N ARG A 33 5.67 19.12 9.50
CA ARG A 33 6.19 20.04 10.51
C ARG A 33 7.60 19.66 10.90
N LEU A 34 8.35 20.63 11.41
CA LEU A 34 9.69 20.37 11.94
C LEU A 34 9.59 20.02 13.43
N GLU A 35 10.11 18.87 13.81
CA GLU A 35 10.34 18.50 15.21
C GLU A 35 11.83 18.52 15.52
N THR A 36 12.21 18.85 16.75
CA THR A 36 13.60 18.67 17.17
C THR A 36 13.78 17.26 17.73
N GLN A 37 14.54 16.42 17.03
CA GLN A 37 14.95 15.10 17.51
C GLN A 37 16.47 15.06 17.58
N SER A 38 17.02 14.68 18.75
CA SER A 38 18.46 14.68 19.01
C SER A 38 19.15 16.03 18.73
N GLY A 39 18.46 17.14 19.03
CA GLY A 39 18.96 18.50 18.83
C GLY A 39 19.00 18.99 17.38
N GLN A 40 18.44 18.24 16.44
CA GLN A 40 18.36 18.61 15.02
C GLN A 40 16.89 18.72 14.59
N PRO A 41 16.54 19.65 13.69
CA PRO A 41 15.21 19.70 13.11
C PRO A 41 15.03 18.55 12.12
N TRP A 42 14.02 17.73 12.35
CA TRP A 42 13.59 16.63 11.50
C TRP A 42 12.20 16.93 10.95
N PRO A 43 11.96 16.76 9.64
CA PRO A 43 10.63 16.83 9.09
C PRO A 43 9.84 15.60 9.54
N VAL A 44 8.69 15.84 10.17
CA VAL A 44 7.75 14.82 10.62
C VAL A 44 6.42 15.07 9.93
N ASP A 45 5.76 14.01 9.49
CA ASP A 45 4.42 14.11 8.93
C ASP A 45 3.42 14.58 10.02
N ASP A 46 2.58 15.52 9.64
CA ASP A 46 1.63 16.29 10.44
C ASP A 46 0.24 16.28 9.78
N GLY A 47 -0.10 15.19 9.08
CA GLY A 47 -1.47 14.98 8.60
C GLY A 47 -1.63 14.19 7.30
N GLY A 48 -0.62 13.42 6.88
CA GLY A 48 -0.74 12.49 5.76
C GLY A 48 -1.46 11.19 6.13
N LYS A 49 -2.01 10.53 5.11
CA LYS A 49 -2.50 9.15 5.21
C LYS A 49 -1.39 8.18 4.79
N ALA A 50 -1.33 7.03 5.44
CA ALA A 50 -0.69 5.85 4.87
C ALA A 50 -1.61 5.33 3.76
N GLY A 51 -1.28 5.64 2.51
CA GLY A 51 -2.05 5.16 1.36
C GLY A 51 -1.82 3.68 1.11
N TYR A 52 -0.92 3.38 0.18
CA TYR A 52 -0.57 2.01 -0.16
C TYR A 52 0.68 1.55 0.60
N SER A 53 0.54 0.52 1.43
CA SER A 53 1.63 0.01 2.28
C SER A 53 2.42 -1.12 1.63
N TRP A 54 1.81 -1.84 0.68
CA TRP A 54 2.44 -2.94 -0.04
C TRP A 54 1.80 -3.13 -1.42
N VAL A 55 2.54 -3.73 -2.35
CA VAL A 55 2.05 -4.10 -3.68
C VAL A 55 2.71 -5.38 -4.17
N ASP A 56 1.93 -6.20 -4.88
CA ASP A 56 2.44 -7.24 -5.75
C ASP A 56 1.60 -7.30 -7.04
N ALA A 57 2.05 -8.02 -8.07
CA ALA A 57 1.34 -8.07 -9.35
C ALA A 57 1.50 -9.41 -10.06
N ASP A 58 0.52 -9.74 -10.89
CA ASP A 58 0.59 -10.85 -11.85
C ASP A 58 0.36 -10.36 -13.29
N ALA A 59 0.23 -11.29 -14.23
CA ALA A 59 0.05 -10.94 -15.65
C ALA A 59 -1.23 -10.12 -15.93
N ASN A 60 -2.22 -10.18 -15.06
CA ASN A 60 -3.54 -9.59 -15.27
C ASN A 60 -3.78 -8.36 -14.37
N LEU A 61 -3.30 -8.41 -13.12
CA LEU A 61 -3.70 -7.48 -12.07
C LEU A 61 -2.52 -7.02 -11.19
N ILE A 62 -2.72 -5.85 -10.60
CA ILE A 62 -1.88 -5.29 -9.54
C ILE A 62 -2.68 -5.33 -8.24
N TYR A 63 -2.12 -5.92 -7.20
CA TYR A 63 -2.71 -6.09 -5.88
C TYR A 63 -2.03 -5.13 -4.92
N ALA A 64 -2.78 -4.21 -4.30
CA ALA A 64 -2.21 -3.22 -3.40
C ALA A 64 -2.89 -3.23 -2.03
N LEU A 65 -2.12 -3.29 -0.95
CA LEU A 65 -2.61 -3.08 0.41
C LEU A 65 -2.89 -1.61 0.63
N TYR A 66 -4.14 -1.26 0.90
CA TYR A 66 -4.57 0.10 1.15
C TYR A 66 -4.89 0.30 2.62
N SER A 67 -4.19 1.19 3.31
CA SER A 67 -4.48 1.50 4.71
C SER A 67 -5.55 2.59 4.83
N GLY A 68 -5.27 3.76 4.24
CA GLY A 68 -6.12 4.95 4.36
C GLY A 68 -6.09 5.59 5.75
N THR A 69 -5.35 5.00 6.69
CA THR A 69 -5.18 5.45 8.08
C THR A 69 -4.21 6.63 8.15
N MET A 70 -4.35 7.51 9.14
CA MET A 70 -3.39 8.60 9.34
C MET A 70 -2.01 8.04 9.71
N ARG A 71 -0.93 8.61 9.18
CA ARG A 71 0.44 8.13 9.47
C ARG A 71 0.82 8.19 10.94
N ALA A 72 0.21 9.11 11.68
CA ALA A 72 0.46 9.29 13.11
C ALA A 72 -0.18 8.20 13.98
N GLU A 73 -1.09 7.39 13.41
CA GLU A 73 -1.74 6.30 14.14
C GLU A 73 -0.82 5.08 14.23
N GLU A 74 -0.95 4.37 15.35
CA GLU A 74 -0.23 3.11 15.56
C GLU A 74 -0.64 2.09 14.50
N ASN A 75 0.32 1.35 13.97
CA ASN A 75 0.10 0.32 12.95
C ASN A 75 -0.50 0.84 11.63
N ALA A 76 -0.25 2.10 11.24
CA ALA A 76 -0.75 2.67 9.99
C ALA A 76 -0.37 1.88 8.70
N LEU A 77 0.59 0.96 8.76
CA LEU A 77 0.97 0.08 7.64
C LEU A 77 0.22 -1.26 7.61
N TYR A 78 -0.43 -1.64 8.71
CA TYR A 78 -1.26 -2.84 8.79
C TYR A 78 -2.68 -2.49 8.34
N THR A 79 -3.21 -3.29 7.42
CA THR A 79 -4.56 -3.10 6.90
C THR A 79 -5.17 -4.44 6.54
N ASN A 80 -6.48 -4.48 6.42
CA ASN A 80 -7.23 -5.60 5.87
C ASN A 80 -7.79 -5.28 4.47
N LYS A 81 -7.47 -4.13 3.87
CA LYS A 81 -8.04 -3.74 2.57
C LYS A 81 -7.06 -4.01 1.44
N VAL A 82 -7.54 -4.69 0.40
CA VAL A 82 -6.80 -4.99 -0.83
C VAL A 82 -7.52 -4.31 -1.98
N HIS A 83 -6.81 -3.50 -2.76
CA HIS A 83 -7.31 -2.93 -4.01
C HIS A 83 -6.69 -3.67 -5.19
N LEU A 84 -7.51 -4.02 -6.18
CA LEU A 84 -7.07 -4.62 -7.44
C LEU A 84 -7.12 -3.58 -8.55
N PHE A 85 -6.00 -3.39 -9.25
CA PHE A 85 -5.91 -2.52 -10.41
C PHE A 85 -5.58 -3.31 -11.65
N ASN A 86 -6.04 -2.84 -12.81
CA ASN A 86 -5.46 -3.29 -14.08
C ASN A 86 -4.10 -2.60 -14.32
N TRP A 87 -3.42 -3.02 -15.39
CA TRP A 87 -2.12 -2.46 -15.77
C TRP A 87 -2.17 -1.02 -16.29
N ASP A 88 -3.36 -0.46 -16.51
CA ASP A 88 -3.58 0.96 -16.80
C ASP A 88 -3.87 1.78 -15.54
N LEU A 89 -3.71 1.17 -14.36
CA LEU A 89 -3.92 1.74 -13.03
C LEU A 89 -5.38 2.12 -12.74
N GLU A 90 -6.33 1.51 -13.44
CA GLU A 90 -7.76 1.64 -13.12
C GLU A 90 -8.11 0.66 -12.00
N LEU A 91 -8.80 1.16 -10.97
CA LEU A 91 -9.30 0.33 -9.87
C LEU A 91 -10.41 -0.58 -10.39
N ILE A 92 -10.18 -1.89 -10.36
CA ILE A 92 -11.14 -2.92 -10.75
C ILE A 92 -12.07 -3.23 -9.58
N GLU A 93 -11.51 -3.51 -8.41
CA GLU A 93 -12.27 -3.94 -7.24
C GLU A 93 -11.51 -3.68 -5.93
N GLY A 94 -12.24 -3.62 -4.81
CA GLY A 94 -11.69 -3.51 -3.47
C GLY A 94 -12.25 -4.59 -2.56
N PHE A 95 -11.37 -5.25 -1.81
CA PHE A 95 -11.70 -6.34 -0.90
C PHE A 95 -11.35 -5.96 0.54
N GLU A 96 -12.10 -6.51 1.48
CA GLU A 96 -11.80 -6.46 2.90
C GLU A 96 -11.56 -7.88 3.42
N LEU A 97 -10.36 -8.14 3.90
CA LEU A 97 -9.94 -9.40 4.50
C LEU A 97 -10.49 -9.53 5.92
N ASP A 98 -10.65 -10.77 6.39
CA ASP A 98 -11.06 -11.08 7.76
C ASP A 98 -9.92 -10.90 8.81
N HIS A 99 -8.75 -10.44 8.38
CA HIS A 99 -7.57 -10.21 9.20
C HIS A 99 -6.74 -9.05 8.65
N THR A 100 -5.91 -8.45 9.50
CA THR A 100 -4.92 -7.45 9.08
C THR A 100 -3.62 -8.10 8.63
N THR A 101 -2.95 -7.46 7.69
CA THR A 101 -1.65 -7.86 7.15
C THR A 101 -0.83 -6.63 6.76
N HIS A 102 0.47 -6.81 6.63
CA HIS A 102 1.40 -5.76 6.18
C HIS A 102 2.10 -6.13 4.86
N MET A 103 1.90 -7.37 4.37
CA MET A 103 2.53 -7.90 3.17
C MET A 103 1.60 -8.88 2.47
N ILE A 104 1.59 -8.84 1.13
CA ILE A 104 0.90 -9.81 0.30
C ILE A 104 1.81 -10.32 -0.82
N ALA A 105 1.53 -11.51 -1.33
CA ALA A 105 2.13 -12.03 -2.55
C ALA A 105 1.04 -12.60 -3.46
N ALA A 106 0.99 -12.18 -4.72
CA ALA A 106 0.03 -12.68 -5.71
C ALA A 106 0.41 -14.10 -6.13
N ASP A 107 -0.59 -14.98 -6.29
CA ASP A 107 -0.36 -16.38 -6.68
C ASP A 107 -0.34 -16.60 -8.20
N GLY A 108 -0.70 -15.57 -8.97
CA GLY A 108 -0.79 -15.59 -10.43
C GLY A 108 -2.07 -16.22 -11.00
N LYS A 109 -3.06 -16.53 -10.15
CA LYS A 109 -4.33 -17.16 -10.51
C LYS A 109 -5.55 -16.41 -9.94
N GLY A 110 -5.36 -15.20 -9.42
CA GLY A 110 -6.44 -14.42 -8.80
C GLY A 110 -6.53 -14.58 -7.27
N GLY A 111 -5.55 -15.23 -6.65
CA GLY A 111 -5.40 -15.33 -5.21
C GLY A 111 -4.18 -14.58 -4.69
N ILE A 112 -4.11 -14.44 -3.36
CA ILE A 112 -2.98 -13.86 -2.65
C ILE A 112 -2.59 -14.70 -1.44
N TYR A 113 -1.32 -14.65 -1.07
CA TYR A 113 -0.83 -15.02 0.25
C TYR A 113 -0.67 -13.75 1.08
N SER A 114 -1.33 -13.64 2.24
CA SER A 114 -1.08 -12.57 3.21
C SER A 114 -0.10 -13.03 4.28
N LEU A 115 0.72 -12.11 4.78
CA LEU A 115 1.73 -12.38 5.80
C LEU A 115 1.56 -11.42 6.98
N THR A 116 1.48 -11.97 8.19
CA THR A 116 1.36 -11.21 9.43
C THR A 116 2.39 -11.71 10.43
N SER A 117 3.23 -10.81 10.94
CA SER A 117 4.18 -11.14 12.00
C SER A 117 3.47 -11.20 13.34
N GLU A 118 3.68 -12.29 14.06
CA GLU A 118 3.14 -12.60 15.39
C GLU A 118 4.32 -12.87 16.34
N GLU A 119 4.09 -12.87 17.65
CA GLU A 119 5.14 -13.13 18.65
C GLU A 119 5.83 -14.49 18.43
N GLU A 120 5.05 -15.51 18.03
CA GLU A 120 5.53 -16.87 17.82
C GLU A 120 6.03 -17.15 16.39
N GLY A 121 5.96 -16.17 15.47
CA GLY A 121 6.43 -16.37 14.09
C GLY A 121 5.71 -15.53 13.04
N THR A 122 5.48 -16.11 11.86
CA THR A 122 4.75 -15.47 10.76
C THR A 122 3.56 -16.32 10.39
N LEU A 123 2.37 -15.73 10.49
CA LEU A 123 1.14 -16.33 9.99
C LEU A 123 1.04 -16.05 8.49
N ILE A 124 0.85 -17.12 7.71
CA ILE A 124 0.64 -17.05 6.26
C ILE A 124 -0.76 -17.57 5.96
N ARG A 125 -1.59 -16.80 5.27
CA ARG A 125 -2.94 -17.20 4.85
C ARG A 125 -3.05 -17.09 3.33
N TYR A 126 -3.77 -18.02 2.71
CA TYR A 126 -4.13 -17.94 1.30
C TYR A 126 -5.58 -17.44 1.18
N ILE A 127 -5.81 -16.51 0.27
CA ILE A 127 -7.12 -15.90 0.00
C ILE A 127 -7.35 -15.92 -1.51
N GLU A 128 -8.48 -16.48 -1.93
CA GLU A 128 -8.96 -16.39 -3.31
C GLU A 128 -9.78 -15.10 -3.44
N LEU A 129 -9.37 -14.21 -4.34
CA LEU A 129 -10.04 -12.91 -4.54
C LEU A 129 -10.95 -12.94 -5.76
N MET A 130 -10.69 -13.83 -6.72
CA MET A 130 -11.50 -14.02 -7.93
C MET A 130 -11.91 -15.48 -8.07
N ASN A 131 -13.18 -15.72 -8.36
CA ASN A 131 -13.74 -17.04 -8.70
C ASN A 131 -13.64 -17.33 -10.21
#